data_AF-A0A8E2RS68-F1
#
_entry.id   AF-A0A8E2RS68-F1
#
_cell.length_a   1.000
_cell.length_b   1.000
_cell.length_c   1.000
_cell.angle_alpha   90.00
_cell.angle_beta   90.00
_cell.angle_gamma   90.00
#
_symmetry.space_group_name_H-M   'P 1'
#
loop_
_entity.id
_entity.type
_entity.pdbx_description
1 polymer ?
#
loop_
_entity_poly.entity_id
_entity_poly.type
_entity_poly.pdbx_seq_one_letter_code
_entity_poly.pdbx_strand_id
1 'polypeptide(L)'
;MCPVIGEMLMSSNLKKLVAELEKVLAERGDSLDAPAREAFQVQIDGLKRGIDEAKAAEISRLTLDALNVLAALLGVVTNVMTLLK
;
A
#
# COMPACT_ATOMS: atom_id res chain seq x y z
N MET A 1 13.19 0.81 -26.58
CA MET A 1 13.35 1.03 -25.13
C MET A 1 13.60 -0.33 -24.49
N CYS A 2 14.68 -0.51 -23.72
CA CYS A 2 14.97 -1.79 -23.07
C CYS A 2 13.90 -2.09 -22.00
N PRO A 3 13.18 -3.23 -22.07
CA PRO A 3 12.13 -3.57 -21.11
C PRO A 3 12.64 -3.61 -19.65
N VAL A 4 13.91 -3.99 -19.45
CA VAL A 4 14.57 -4.09 -18.14
C VAL A 4 14.62 -2.76 -17.37
N ILE A 5 14.76 -1.61 -18.05
CA ILE A 5 14.82 -0.29 -17.38
C ILE A 5 13.43 0.11 -16.86
N GLY A 6 12.36 -0.22 -17.60
CA GLY A 6 10.99 0.06 -17.20
C GLY A 6 10.55 -0.75 -15.99
N GLU A 7 10.92 -2.03 -15.93
CA GLU A 7 10.60 -2.93 -14.81
C GLU A 7 11.28 -2.50 -13.50
N MET A 8 12.55 -2.08 -13.59
CA MET A 8 13.32 -1.59 -12.43
C MET A 8 12.73 -0.28 -11.87
N LEU A 9 12.31 0.64 -12.74
CA LEU A 9 11.63 1.87 -12.34
C LEU A 9 10.26 1.59 -11.71
N MET A 10 9.49 0.65 -12.26
CA MET A 10 8.18 0.26 -11.69
C MET A 10 8.32 -0.38 -10.31
N SER A 11 9.28 -1.28 -10.11
CA SER A 11 9.56 -1.86 -8.79
C SER A 11 9.96 -0.79 -7.76
N SER A 12 10.81 0.16 -8.15
CA SER A 12 11.22 1.29 -7.28
C SER A 12 10.04 2.18 -6.89
N ASN A 13 9.15 2.50 -7.84
CA ASN A 13 7.95 3.30 -7.57
C ASN A 13 6.97 2.55 -6.67
N LEU A 14 6.84 1.24 -6.85
CA LEU A 14 5.98 0.40 -6.02
C LEU A 14 6.49 0.30 -4.57
N LYS A 15 7.80 0.15 -4.38
CA LYS A 15 8.43 0.21 -3.05
C LYS A 15 8.16 1.54 -2.35
N LYS A 16 8.25 2.66 -3.08
CA LYS A 16 7.91 3.99 -2.55
C LYS A 16 6.44 4.08 -2.16
N LEU A 17 5.52 3.60 -3.01
CA LEU A 17 4.09 3.60 -2.70
C LEU A 17 3.79 2.84 -1.40
N VAL A 18 4.39 1.66 -1.22
CA VAL A 18 4.20 0.86 0.00
C VAL A 18 4.79 1.54 1.24
N ALA A 19 5.94 2.23 1.10
CA ALA A 19 6.50 3.02 2.20
C ALA A 19 5.59 4.21 2.59
N GLU A 20 4.95 4.86 1.61
CA GLU A 20 3.95 5.91 1.89
C GLU A 20 2.70 5.33 2.58
N LEU A 21 2.27 4.12 2.22
CA LEU A 21 1.17 3.42 2.92
C LEU A 21 1.52 3.16 4.39
N GLU A 22 2.74 2.67 4.67
CA GLU A 22 3.22 2.49 6.05
C GLU A 22 3.19 3.80 6.83
N LYS A 23 3.67 4.89 6.20
CA LYS A 23 3.69 6.21 6.81
C LYS A 23 2.27 6.71 7.12
N VAL A 24 1.34 6.58 6.18
CA VAL A 24 -0.05 6.99 6.39
C VAL A 24 -0.69 6.17 7.51
N LEU A 25 -0.47 4.85 7.55
CA LEU A 25 -0.98 4.01 8.63
C LEU A 25 -0.35 4.38 9.98
N ALA A 26 0.93 4.77 10.02
CA ALA A 26 1.57 5.23 11.25
C ALA A 26 1.01 6.59 11.71
N GLU A 27 0.78 7.53 10.80
CA GLU A 27 0.30 8.88 11.12
C GLU A 27 -1.21 8.95 11.41
N ARG A 28 -2.00 8.07 10.79
CA ARG A 28 -3.47 8.10 10.84
C ARG A 28 -4.10 6.85 11.43
N GLY A 29 -3.31 5.80 11.69
CA GLY A 29 -3.80 4.53 12.22
C GLY A 29 -4.41 4.65 13.61
N ASP A 30 -4.05 5.68 14.39
CA ASP A 30 -4.68 5.95 15.69
C ASP A 30 -6.15 6.37 15.57
N SER A 31 -6.59 6.77 14.37
CA SER A 31 -8.01 7.04 14.07
C SER A 31 -8.78 5.77 13.68
N LEU A 32 -8.10 4.62 13.59
CA LEU A 32 -8.69 3.32 13.30
C LEU A 32 -8.82 2.53 14.61
N ASP A 33 -9.79 1.62 14.66
CA ASP A 33 -9.78 0.60 15.71
C ASP A 33 -8.60 -0.37 15.55
N ALA A 34 -8.20 -1.02 16.64
CA ALA A 34 -7.04 -1.91 16.64
C ALA A 34 -7.15 -3.05 15.58
N PRO A 35 -8.31 -3.72 15.41
CA PRO A 35 -8.47 -4.72 14.36
C PRO A 35 -8.29 -4.20 12.93
N ALA A 36 -8.85 -3.03 12.60
CA ALA A 36 -8.69 -2.43 11.27
C ALA A 36 -7.25 -2.02 11.02
N ARG A 37 -6.59 -1.42 12.03
CA ARG A 37 -5.17 -1.06 11.95
C ARG A 37 -4.29 -2.28 11.72
N GLU A 38 -4.51 -3.37 12.45
CA GLU A 38 -3.77 -4.63 12.28
C GLU A 38 -4.01 -5.25 10.89
N ALA A 39 -5.25 -5.22 10.39
CA ALA A 39 -5.58 -5.74 9.06
C ALA A 39 -4.87 -4.97 7.94
N PHE A 40 -4.73 -3.64 8.06
CA PHE A 40 -3.95 -2.85 7.12
C PHE A 40 -2.45 -3.13 7.24
N GLN A 41 -1.92 -3.28 8.45
CA GLN A 41 -0.51 -3.63 8.66
C GLN A 41 -0.17 -4.97 8.00
N VAL A 42 -1.01 -5.99 8.18
CA VAL A 42 -0.81 -7.31 7.56
C VAL A 42 -0.79 -7.23 6.03
N GLN A 43 -1.70 -6.44 5.43
CA GLN A 43 -1.74 -6.25 3.98
C GLN A 43 -0.48 -5.55 3.47
N ILE A 44 -0.03 -4.49 4.16
CA ILE A 44 1.18 -3.74 3.81
C ILE A 44 2.43 -4.62 3.94
N ASP A 45 2.55 -5.40 5.02
CA ASP A 45 3.66 -6.35 5.21
C ASP A 45 3.66 -7.45 4.14
N GLY A 46 2.48 -7.87 3.68
CA GLY A 46 2.32 -8.80 2.57
C GLY A 46 2.80 -8.20 1.25
N LEU A 47 2.46 -6.93 0.98
CA LEU A 47 2.93 -6.20 -0.19
C LEU A 47 4.45 -6.03 -0.19
N LYS A 48 5.06 -5.67 0.95
CA LYS A 48 6.53 -5.53 1.05
C LYS A 48 7.25 -6.83 0.69
N ARG A 49 6.84 -7.94 1.31
CA ARG A 49 7.38 -9.27 1.01
C ARG A 49 7.16 -9.64 -0.44
N GLY A 50 5.94 -9.43 -0.95
CA GLY A 50 5.61 -9.69 -2.35
C GLY A 50 6.49 -8.92 -3.32
N ILE A 51 6.80 -7.65 -3.05
CA ILE A 51 7.65 -6.82 -3.91
C ILE A 51 9.12 -7.25 -3.86
N ASP A 52 9.63 -7.62 -2.68
CA ASP A 52 11.01 -8.08 -2.53
C ASP A 52 11.26 -9.43 -3.22
N GLU A 53 10.22 -10.27 -3.31
CA GLU A 53 10.27 -11.57 -3.97
C GLU A 53 9.76 -11.53 -5.44
N ALA A 54 9.21 -10.39 -5.88
CA ALA A 54 8.50 -10.28 -7.14
C ALA A 54 9.38 -10.51 -8.37
N LYS A 55 8.88 -11.36 -9.27
CA LYS A 55 9.33 -11.34 -10.67
C LYS A 55 8.61 -10.23 -11.43
N ALA A 56 9.19 -9.80 -12.56
CA ALA A 56 8.64 -8.72 -13.37
C ALA A 56 7.15 -8.91 -13.75
N ALA A 57 6.72 -10.15 -14.00
CA ALA A 57 5.34 -10.50 -14.32
C ALA A 57 4.33 -10.24 -13.17
N GLU A 58 4.81 -10.08 -11.93
CA GLU A 58 3.96 -9.91 -10.75
C GLU A 58 3.86 -8.44 -10.29
N ILE A 59 4.72 -7.56 -10.83
CA ILE A 59 4.78 -6.14 -10.47
C ILE A 59 3.43 -5.45 -10.73
N SER A 60 2.77 -5.73 -11.85
CA SER A 60 1.46 -5.12 -12.17
C SER A 60 0.36 -5.54 -11.18
N ARG A 61 0.34 -6.80 -10.76
CA ARG A 61 -0.61 -7.30 -9.75
C ARG A 61 -0.37 -6.63 -8.40
N LEU A 62 0.88 -6.62 -7.94
CA LEU A 62 1.26 -5.98 -6.68
C LEU A 62 1.00 -4.48 -6.68
N THR A 63 1.09 -3.83 -7.84
CA THR A 63 0.73 -2.41 -8.01
C THR A 63 -0.77 -2.19 -7.80
N LEU A 64 -1.62 -3.03 -8.38
CA LEU A 64 -3.07 -2.97 -8.17
C LEU A 64 -3.43 -3.24 -6.71
N ASP A 65 -2.81 -4.24 -6.09
CA ASP A 65 -3.04 -4.56 -4.69
C ASP A 65 -2.66 -3.39 -3.77
N ALA A 66 -1.51 -2.73 -4.01
CA ALA A 66 -1.11 -1.54 -3.28
C ALA A 66 -2.07 -0.35 -3.47
N LEU A 67 -2.57 -0.13 -4.70
CA LEU A 67 -3.57 0.91 -4.96
C LEU A 67 -4.91 0.63 -4.28
N ASN A 68 -5.33 -0.63 -4.21
CA ASN A 68 -6.54 -1.03 -3.48
C ASN A 68 -6.39 -0.78 -1.97
N VAL A 69 -5.22 -1.10 -1.39
CA VAL A 69 -4.93 -0.79 0.01
C VAL A 69 -4.96 0.73 0.25
N LEU A 70 -4.39 1.53 -0.66
CA LEU A 70 -4.46 3.00 -0.58
C LEU A 70 -5.90 3.51 -0.58
N ALA A 71 -6.72 3.04 -1.54
CA ALA A 71 -8.11 3.44 -1.67
C ALA A 71 -8.92 3.08 -0.41
N ALA A 72 -8.70 1.89 0.14
CA ALA A 72 -9.32 1.46 1.39
C ALA A 72 -8.90 2.34 2.58
N LEU A 73 -7.59 2.61 2.74
CA LEU A 73 -7.08 3.50 3.80
C LEU A 73 -7.70 4.91 3.70
N LEU A 74 -7.73 5.50 2.51
CA LEU A 74 -8.33 6.81 2.27
C LEU A 74 -9.84 6.80 2.52
N GLY A 75 -10.53 5.73 2.15
CA GLY A 75 -11.96 5.55 2.40
C GLY A 75 -12.28 5.50 3.89
N VAL A 76 -11.50 4.75 4.67
CA VAL A 76 -11.71 4.68 6.13
C VAL A 76 -11.38 6.01 6.79
N VAL A 77 -10.26 6.65 6.46
CA VAL A 77 -9.90 7.97 7.02
C VAL A 77 -10.96 9.02 6.68
N THR A 78 -11.49 9.02 5.45
CA THR A 78 -12.55 9.96 5.03
C THR A 78 -13.88 9.68 5.74
N ASN A 79 -14.26 8.41 5.89
CA ASN A 79 -15.48 8.03 6.61
C ASN A 79 -15.40 8.40 8.10
N VAL A 80 -14.26 8.19 8.75
CA VAL A 80 -14.02 8.62 10.14
C VAL A 80 -14.17 10.15 10.26
N MET A 81 -13.57 10.92 9.34
CA MET A 81 -13.72 12.38 9.33
C MET A 81 -15.17 12.84 9.04
N THR A 82 -15.96 12.05 8.31
CA THR A 82 -17.35 12.39 7.99
C THR A 82 -18.31 12.08 9.15
N LEU A 83 -18.00 11.05 9.96
CA LEU A 83 -18.77 10.68 11.15
C LEU A 83 -18.48 11.57 12.38
N LEU A 84 -17.35 12.26 12.40
CA LEU A 84 -16.97 13.21 13.47
C LEU A 84 -17.52 14.63 13.26
N LYS A 85 -18.38 14.85 12.25
CA LYS A 85 -19.04 16.14 11.99
C LYS A 85 -20.47 16.18 12.49
#